data_AF-C9SBB0-F1
#
_entry.id   AF-C9SBB0-F1
#
_cell.length_a   1.000
_cell.length_b   1.000
_cell.length_c   1.000
_cell.angle_alpha   90.00
_cell.angle_beta   90.00
_cell.angle_gamma   90.00
#
_symmetry.space_group_name_H-M   'P 1'
#
loop_
_entity.id
_entity.type
_entity.pdbx_description
1 polymer ?
#
loop_
_entity_poly.entity_id
_entity_poly.type
_entity_poly.pdbx_seq_one_letter_code
_entity_poly.pdbx_strand_id
1 'polypeptide(L)'
;MHFHNLAAAFFAAAASAAALPASSGPLPAGAKFNLLALRSASPVHFADVSAAQGSLFLNLSSQNATCDGSCGNSGGSATFYLNDDGGLYLYSTSATPQQLYADRSGMGQGKLGYTTGAQPPPRNGERTGWVLDEVGDLTLNGAAFIACPNSIDGAWSLWVSAGVNQPGGNEGCLGISARATEVKNPDSCMYTS
;
A
#
# COMPACT_ATOMS: atom_id res chain seq x y z
N MET A 1 -20.40 74.57 -25.44
CA MET A 1 -21.14 73.31 -25.71
C MET A 1 -20.44 72.20 -24.94
N HIS A 2 -21.15 71.62 -23.98
CA HIS A 2 -20.73 70.47 -23.16
C HIS A 2 -20.44 69.24 -24.02
N PHE A 3 -19.38 68.49 -23.69
CA PHE A 3 -19.36 67.04 -23.86
C PHE A 3 -18.65 66.38 -22.68
N HIS A 4 -19.29 65.31 -22.20
CA HIS A 4 -19.15 64.68 -20.89
C HIS A 4 -17.99 63.68 -20.79
N ASN A 5 -17.48 63.55 -19.56
CA ASN A 5 -16.56 62.52 -19.07
C ASN A 5 -17.08 61.09 -19.27
N LEU A 6 -16.20 60.17 -19.68
CA LEU A 6 -16.34 58.73 -19.47
C LEU A 6 -14.98 58.14 -19.10
N ALA A 7 -14.74 58.00 -17.79
CA ALA A 7 -13.62 57.24 -17.25
C ALA A 7 -14.06 55.78 -17.06
N ALA A 8 -13.47 54.85 -17.81
CA ALA A 8 -13.70 53.42 -17.66
C ALA A 8 -12.79 52.87 -16.55
N ALA A 9 -13.38 52.48 -15.41
CA ALA A 9 -12.66 51.80 -14.33
C ALA A 9 -12.65 50.29 -14.60
N PHE A 10 -11.48 49.73 -14.92
CA PHE A 10 -11.26 48.28 -14.95
C PHE A 10 -11.05 47.77 -13.52
N PHE A 11 -12.02 47.03 -12.98
CA PHE A 11 -11.82 46.26 -11.76
C PHE A 11 -11.13 44.93 -12.10
N ALA A 12 -9.84 44.83 -11.79
CA ALA A 12 -9.12 43.56 -11.80
C ALA A 12 -9.50 42.77 -10.53
N ALA A 13 -10.34 41.75 -10.68
CA ALA A 13 -10.61 40.78 -9.62
C ALA A 13 -9.41 39.83 -9.49
N ALA A 14 -8.60 40.05 -8.46
CA ALA A 14 -7.58 39.08 -8.04
C ALA A 14 -8.29 37.84 -7.46
N ALA A 15 -8.31 36.75 -8.22
CA ALA A 15 -8.74 35.45 -7.72
C ALA A 15 -7.65 34.91 -6.78
N SER A 16 -7.84 35.08 -5.48
CA SER A 16 -7.06 34.38 -4.46
C SER A 16 -7.36 32.88 -4.59
N ALA A 17 -6.46 32.13 -5.22
CA ALA A 17 -6.47 30.68 -5.13
C ALA A 17 -6.19 30.29 -3.67
N ALA A 18 -7.25 30.02 -2.92
CA ALA A 18 -7.13 29.39 -1.62
C ALA A 18 -6.54 28.00 -1.85
N ALA A 19 -5.26 27.81 -1.50
CA ALA A 19 -4.68 26.49 -1.39
C ALA A 19 -5.52 25.74 -0.34
N LEU A 20 -6.28 24.74 -0.79
CA LEU A 20 -6.96 23.83 0.12
C LEU A 20 -5.88 23.21 1.02
N PRO A 21 -6.11 23.13 2.35
CA PRO A 21 -5.21 22.39 3.20
C PRO A 21 -5.11 20.97 2.63
N ALA A 22 -3.88 20.52 2.36
CA ALA A 22 -3.65 19.11 2.04
C ALA A 22 -4.32 18.32 3.16
N SER A 23 -5.29 17.48 2.78
CA SER A 23 -5.95 16.59 3.72
C SER A 23 -4.86 15.92 4.54
N SER A 24 -4.87 16.15 5.86
CA SER A 24 -4.07 15.34 6.77
C SER A 24 -4.44 13.91 6.46
N GLY A 25 -3.54 13.19 5.81
CA GLY A 25 -3.77 11.80 5.44
C GLY A 25 -4.23 11.02 6.68
N PRO A 26 -4.89 9.88 6.48
CA PRO A 26 -5.42 9.05 7.57
C PRO A 26 -4.37 8.66 8.62
N LEU A 27 -3.08 8.73 8.26
CA LEU A 27 -1.94 8.57 9.16
C LEU A 27 -0.95 9.74 9.07
N PRO A 28 -0.20 10.05 10.15
CA PRO A 28 0.88 11.02 10.11
C PRO A 28 1.97 10.68 9.08
N ALA A 29 2.66 11.70 8.56
CA ALA A 29 3.77 11.49 7.64
C ALA A 29 4.87 10.63 8.29
N GLY A 30 5.39 9.64 7.55
CA GLY A 30 6.41 8.71 8.03
C GLY A 30 5.93 7.67 9.04
N ALA A 31 4.62 7.63 9.34
CA ALA A 31 4.03 6.63 10.23
C ALA A 31 4.35 5.20 9.77
N LYS A 32 4.55 4.32 10.74
CA LYS A 32 4.63 2.87 10.52
C LYS A 32 3.26 2.29 10.78
N PHE A 33 2.85 1.31 9.98
CA PHE A 33 1.50 0.78 10.04
C PHE A 33 1.45 -0.70 9.69
N ASN A 34 0.46 -1.39 10.24
CA ASN A 34 0.04 -2.70 9.75
C ASN A 34 -1.11 -2.52 8.75
N LEU A 35 -1.39 -3.56 7.97
CA LEU A 35 -2.53 -3.58 7.06
C LEU A 35 -3.53 -4.64 7.51
N LEU A 36 -4.80 -4.25 7.55
CA LEU A 36 -5.92 -5.09 7.93
C LEU A 36 -6.87 -5.28 6.75
N ALA A 37 -7.15 -6.52 6.39
CA ALA A 37 -8.05 -6.82 5.27
C ALA A 37 -9.52 -6.56 5.62
N LEU A 38 -10.20 -5.73 4.83
CA LEU A 38 -11.63 -5.45 4.97
C LEU A 38 -12.39 -6.10 3.83
N ARG A 39 -13.16 -7.15 4.16
CA ARG A 39 -14.08 -7.84 3.26
C ARG A 39 -15.11 -8.60 4.08
N SER A 40 -16.23 -7.95 4.39
CA SER A 40 -17.28 -8.51 5.23
C SER A 40 -17.77 -9.87 4.72
N ALA A 41 -18.18 -10.73 5.67
CA ALA A 41 -18.66 -12.10 5.40
C ALA A 41 -17.68 -12.96 4.60
N SER A 42 -16.37 -12.83 4.84
CA SER A 42 -15.34 -13.67 4.23
C SER A 42 -14.31 -14.17 5.25
N PRO A 43 -13.60 -15.27 4.96
CA PRO A 43 -12.54 -15.79 5.85
C PRO A 43 -11.33 -14.87 6.02
N VAL A 44 -11.21 -13.84 5.17
CA VAL A 44 -10.10 -12.88 5.19
C VAL A 44 -10.47 -11.56 5.86
N HIS A 45 -11.70 -11.41 6.36
CA HIS A 45 -12.08 -10.20 7.07
C HIS A 45 -11.31 -10.05 8.37
N PHE A 46 -10.71 -8.89 8.59
CA PHE A 46 -9.84 -8.57 9.72
C PHE A 46 -8.61 -9.47 9.83
N ALA A 47 -8.20 -10.11 8.73
CA ALA A 47 -6.91 -10.76 8.66
C ALA A 47 -5.82 -9.69 8.49
N ASP A 48 -4.79 -9.77 9.33
CA ASP A 48 -3.57 -8.99 9.19
C ASP A 48 -2.79 -9.42 7.94
N VAL A 49 -2.14 -8.45 7.29
CA VAL A 49 -1.23 -8.72 6.18
C VAL A 49 0.12 -9.17 6.70
N SER A 50 0.50 -10.38 6.31
CA SER A 50 1.80 -10.99 6.56
C SER A 50 2.74 -10.81 5.36
N ALA A 51 4.05 -10.88 5.58
CA ALA A 51 5.07 -10.93 4.53
C ALA A 51 5.97 -12.16 4.72
N ALA A 52 6.16 -12.95 3.66
CA ALA A 52 7.08 -14.08 3.64
C ALA A 52 7.42 -14.46 2.19
N GLN A 53 8.55 -15.12 1.95
CA GLN A 53 8.94 -15.66 0.64
C GLN A 53 8.73 -14.67 -0.54
N GLY A 54 9.09 -13.40 -0.33
CA GLY A 54 8.99 -12.33 -1.34
C GLY A 54 7.57 -11.91 -1.70
N SER A 55 6.56 -12.35 -0.93
CA SER A 55 5.12 -12.18 -1.20
C SER A 55 4.36 -11.75 0.06
N LEU A 56 3.15 -11.23 -0.14
CA LEU A 56 2.25 -10.85 0.95
C LEU A 56 1.09 -11.83 1.07
N PHE A 57 0.66 -12.07 2.30
CA PHE A 57 -0.35 -13.07 2.62
C PHE A 57 -1.35 -12.58 3.67
N LEU A 58 -2.50 -13.25 3.73
CA LEU A 58 -3.43 -13.19 4.86
C LEU A 58 -3.56 -14.58 5.48
N ASN A 59 -3.80 -14.63 6.79
CA ASN A 59 -3.97 -15.87 7.56
C ASN A 59 -2.76 -16.83 7.43
N LEU A 60 -1.55 -16.29 7.26
CA LEU A 60 -0.33 -17.08 7.26
C LEU A 60 0.00 -17.48 8.71
N SER A 61 0.24 -18.77 8.93
CA SER A 61 0.49 -19.32 10.28
C SER A 61 1.78 -18.78 10.91
N SER A 62 2.82 -18.54 10.11
CA SER A 62 4.08 -17.94 10.54
C SER A 62 4.75 -17.19 9.39
N GLN A 63 5.24 -15.98 9.68
CA GLN A 63 6.01 -15.16 8.74
C GLN A 63 7.48 -15.59 8.64
N ASN A 64 8.00 -16.28 9.67
CA ASN A 64 9.41 -16.63 9.80
C ASN A 64 10.36 -15.43 9.57
N ALA A 65 9.94 -14.21 9.93
CA ALA A 65 10.77 -13.01 9.87
C ALA A 65 11.83 -12.99 10.98
N THR A 66 12.94 -12.30 10.78
CA THR A 66 13.93 -12.05 11.83
C THR A 66 13.76 -10.63 12.35
N CYS A 67 13.43 -10.46 13.63
CA CYS A 67 13.14 -9.14 14.21
C CYS A 67 14.07 -8.80 15.39
N ASP A 68 14.42 -7.53 15.53
CA ASP A 68 15.40 -7.03 16.52
C ASP A 68 14.83 -6.88 17.96
N GLY A 69 13.51 -7.10 18.14
CA GLY A 69 12.79 -6.89 19.41
C GLY A 69 12.43 -8.16 20.18
N SER A 70 11.95 -8.01 21.42
CA SER A 70 11.43 -9.10 22.28
C SER A 70 10.15 -9.75 21.73
N CYS A 71 9.51 -9.11 20.75
CA CYS A 71 8.30 -9.53 20.08
C CYS A 71 8.59 -10.54 18.95
N GLY A 72 9.46 -11.52 19.21
CA GLY A 72 9.83 -12.56 18.26
C GLY A 72 8.59 -13.13 17.56
N ASN A 73 8.36 -12.69 16.32
CA ASN A 73 7.49 -13.30 15.32
C ASN A 73 6.07 -13.74 15.74
N SER A 74 5.47 -13.15 16.78
CA SER A 74 4.25 -13.74 17.37
C SER A 74 2.93 -13.21 16.79
N GLY A 75 2.95 -12.10 16.04
CA GLY A 75 1.73 -11.37 15.67
C GLY A 75 1.14 -11.67 14.29
N GLY A 76 1.85 -12.39 13.40
CA GLY A 76 1.35 -12.66 12.04
C GLY A 76 1.20 -11.44 11.12
N SER A 77 1.43 -10.21 11.61
CA SER A 77 1.31 -8.96 10.83
C SER A 77 2.68 -8.40 10.42
N ALA A 78 2.77 -7.87 9.21
CA ALA A 78 3.94 -7.17 8.69
C ALA A 78 3.81 -5.66 8.91
N THR A 79 4.92 -5.00 9.22
CA THR A 79 4.94 -3.56 9.44
C THR A 79 5.43 -2.86 8.17
N PHE A 80 4.68 -1.85 7.74
CA PHE A 80 4.91 -1.11 6.51
C PHE A 80 5.21 0.36 6.78
N TYR A 81 5.80 1.02 5.79
CA TYR A 81 5.85 2.47 5.70
C TYR A 81 5.83 2.95 4.25
N LEU A 82 5.27 4.15 4.07
CA LEU A 82 5.36 4.88 2.82
C LEU A 82 6.58 5.80 2.86
N ASN A 83 7.30 5.85 1.75
CA ASN A 83 8.39 6.76 1.53
C ASN A 83 7.91 7.93 0.63
N ASP A 84 8.61 9.06 0.69
CA ASP A 84 8.21 10.29 -0.01
C ASP A 84 8.24 10.17 -1.54
N ASP A 85 8.95 9.15 -2.08
CA ASP A 85 8.97 8.80 -3.50
C ASP A 85 7.72 8.03 -3.96
N GLY A 86 6.76 7.80 -3.06
CA GLY A 86 5.56 6.99 -3.31
C GLY A 86 5.83 5.49 -3.29
N GLY A 87 7.00 5.05 -2.81
CA GLY A 87 7.33 3.66 -2.58
C GLY A 87 6.75 3.13 -1.27
N LEU A 88 6.43 1.83 -1.27
CA LEU A 88 5.97 1.10 -0.10
C LEU A 88 7.02 0.09 0.33
N TYR A 89 7.32 0.07 1.62
CA TYR A 89 8.43 -0.69 2.18
C TYR A 89 8.00 -1.46 3.41
N LEU A 90 8.65 -2.60 3.64
CA LEU A 90 8.59 -3.30 4.91
C LEU A 90 9.57 -2.64 5.89
N TYR A 91 9.10 -2.40 7.11
CA TYR A 91 9.88 -1.68 8.11
C TYR A 91 10.98 -2.56 8.71
N SER A 92 12.21 -2.10 8.52
CA SER A 92 13.43 -2.65 9.14
C SER A 92 14.42 -1.50 9.34
N THR A 93 15.24 -1.60 10.38
CA THR A 93 16.42 -0.74 10.59
C THR A 93 17.64 -1.19 9.78
N SER A 94 17.49 -2.22 8.94
CA SER A 94 18.55 -2.74 8.06
C SER A 94 18.96 -1.74 6.97
N ALA A 95 20.24 -1.81 6.57
CA ALA A 95 20.78 -1.11 5.40
C ALA A 95 20.26 -1.65 4.05
N THR A 96 19.58 -2.79 4.05
CA THR A 96 18.97 -3.40 2.85
C THR A 96 17.44 -3.39 2.98
N PRO A 97 16.78 -2.27 2.65
CA PRO A 97 15.33 -2.17 2.79
C PRO A 97 14.62 -3.15 1.85
N GLN A 98 13.44 -3.62 2.26
CA GLN A 98 12.60 -4.47 1.43
C GLN A 98 11.48 -3.64 0.84
N GLN A 99 11.48 -3.49 -0.48
CA GLN A 99 10.56 -2.63 -1.21
C GLN A 99 9.54 -3.45 -1.98
N LEU A 100 8.28 -3.07 -1.87
CA LEU A 100 7.19 -3.71 -2.59
C LEU A 100 7.18 -3.29 -4.06
N TYR A 101 6.73 -4.22 -4.91
CA TYR A 101 6.41 -3.98 -6.30
C TYR A 101 5.10 -4.65 -6.67
N ALA A 102 4.42 -4.14 -7.70
CA ALA A 102 3.34 -4.84 -8.37
C ALA A 102 3.56 -4.90 -9.87
N ASP A 103 3.38 -6.06 -10.48
CA ASP A 103 3.36 -6.22 -11.94
C ASP A 103 1.90 -6.31 -12.41
N ARG A 104 1.30 -5.15 -12.69
CA ARG A 104 -0.08 -5.04 -13.20
C ARG A 104 -0.15 -5.14 -14.73
N SER A 105 0.93 -5.55 -15.39
CA SER A 105 0.89 -5.83 -16.84
C SER A 105 0.00 -7.03 -17.15
N GLY A 106 -0.39 -7.21 -18.42
CA GLY A 106 -1.16 -8.40 -18.82
C GLY A 106 -0.46 -9.72 -18.53
N MET A 107 0.88 -9.74 -18.47
CA MET A 107 1.67 -10.91 -18.11
C MET A 107 1.73 -11.13 -16.58
N GLY A 108 1.89 -10.05 -15.82
CA GLY A 108 1.99 -10.10 -14.36
C GLY A 108 0.66 -10.25 -13.65
N GLN A 109 -0.44 -9.79 -14.26
CA GLN A 109 -1.81 -9.94 -13.78
C GLN A 109 -2.05 -9.35 -12.37
N GLY A 110 -1.19 -8.43 -11.92
CA GLY A 110 -1.26 -7.86 -10.59
C GLY A 110 -0.34 -8.52 -9.57
N LYS A 111 0.66 -9.30 -10.00
CA LYS A 111 1.61 -9.97 -9.10
C LYS A 111 2.23 -8.97 -8.14
N LEU A 112 1.96 -9.16 -6.85
CA LEU A 112 2.49 -8.36 -5.77
C LEU A 112 3.64 -9.12 -5.11
N GLY A 113 4.73 -8.42 -4.82
CA GLY A 113 5.83 -8.97 -4.07
C GLY A 113 6.75 -7.89 -3.55
N TYR A 114 7.90 -8.28 -3.02
CA TYR A 114 8.95 -7.35 -2.62
C TYR A 114 10.33 -7.90 -2.95
N THR A 115 11.31 -7.00 -2.96
CA THR A 115 12.72 -7.29 -3.21
C THR A 115 13.57 -6.68 -2.13
N THR A 116 14.74 -7.27 -1.85
CA THR A 116 15.63 -6.83 -0.78
C THR A 116 16.83 -6.05 -1.33
N GLY A 117 17.09 -4.87 -0.77
CA GLY A 117 18.23 -4.04 -1.13
C GLY A 117 18.27 -3.67 -2.62
N ALA A 118 19.41 -3.94 -3.27
CA ALA A 118 19.65 -3.58 -4.67
C ALA A 118 19.04 -4.56 -5.69
N GLN A 119 18.30 -5.58 -5.26
CA GLN A 119 17.64 -6.51 -6.18
C GLN A 119 16.64 -5.77 -7.07
N PRO A 120 16.70 -5.93 -8.41
CA PRO A 120 15.75 -5.29 -9.32
C PRO A 120 14.36 -5.94 -9.20
N PRO A 121 13.26 -5.19 -9.43
CA PRO A 121 11.94 -5.81 -9.54
C PRO A 121 11.84 -6.61 -10.84
N PRO A 122 10.77 -7.41 -11.02
CA PRO A 122 10.45 -7.95 -12.33
C PRO A 122 10.37 -6.84 -13.40
N ARG A 123 10.56 -7.20 -14.67
CA ARG A 123 10.66 -6.27 -15.80
C ARG A 123 9.53 -5.21 -15.84
N ASN A 124 8.31 -5.59 -15.48
CA ASN A 124 7.13 -4.72 -15.51
C ASN A 124 6.68 -4.31 -14.09
N GLY A 125 7.52 -4.50 -13.08
CA GLY A 125 7.20 -4.20 -11.69
C GLY A 125 7.18 -2.70 -11.41
N GLU A 126 6.02 -2.19 -11.02
CA GLU A 126 5.81 -0.83 -10.52
C GLU A 126 6.21 -0.77 -9.04
N ARG A 127 7.09 0.15 -8.66
CA ARG A 127 7.57 0.32 -7.28
C ARG A 127 6.98 1.51 -6.54
N THR A 128 6.35 2.43 -7.27
CA THR A 128 5.87 3.72 -6.75
C THR A 128 4.42 3.97 -7.14
N GLY A 129 3.79 4.96 -6.51
CA GLY A 129 2.36 5.25 -6.65
C GLY A 129 1.52 4.63 -5.53
N TRP A 130 2.17 4.11 -4.48
CA TRP A 130 1.51 3.64 -3.27
C TRP A 130 1.04 4.83 -2.45
N VAL A 131 -0.24 4.83 -2.08
CA VAL A 131 -0.85 5.90 -1.27
C VAL A 131 -1.89 5.31 -0.34
N LEU A 132 -2.13 5.99 0.78
CA LEU A 132 -3.35 5.80 1.57
C LEU A 132 -4.41 6.75 1.04
N ASP A 133 -5.60 6.23 0.73
CA ASP A 133 -6.73 7.05 0.31
C ASP A 133 -7.35 7.83 1.50
N GLU A 134 -8.45 8.53 1.25
CA GLU A 134 -9.12 9.36 2.27
C GLU A 134 -9.59 8.58 3.51
N VAL A 135 -9.81 7.26 3.39
CA VAL A 135 -10.28 6.40 4.48
C VAL A 135 -9.18 5.51 5.08
N GLY A 136 -7.94 5.65 4.63
CA GLY A 136 -6.82 4.85 5.13
C GLY A 136 -6.62 3.53 4.43
N ASP A 137 -7.27 3.30 3.28
CA ASP A 137 -7.01 2.10 2.51
C ASP A 137 -5.79 2.31 1.61
N LEU A 138 -4.86 1.36 1.67
CA LEU A 138 -3.69 1.34 0.81
C LEU A 138 -4.11 1.01 -0.61
N THR A 139 -3.63 1.79 -1.57
CA THR A 139 -3.83 1.56 -3.00
C THR A 139 -2.54 1.80 -3.78
N LEU A 140 -2.45 1.20 -4.97
CA LEU A 140 -1.42 1.51 -5.95
C LEU A 140 -2.05 2.25 -7.13
N ASN A 141 -1.85 3.56 -7.22
CA ASN A 141 -2.48 4.41 -8.24
C ASN A 141 -4.01 4.19 -8.30
N GLY A 142 -4.66 4.08 -7.12
CA GLY A 142 -6.09 3.81 -6.98
C GLY A 142 -6.51 2.34 -7.15
N ALA A 143 -5.60 1.43 -7.48
CA ALA A 143 -5.90 0.01 -7.54
C ALA A 143 -5.88 -0.62 -6.12
N ALA A 144 -6.97 -1.28 -5.77
CA ALA A 144 -7.12 -2.06 -4.54
C ALA A 144 -6.49 -3.47 -4.68
N PHE A 145 -6.72 -4.33 -3.67
CA PHE A 145 -6.13 -5.66 -3.61
C PHE A 145 -7.12 -6.78 -3.96
N ILE A 146 -6.57 -7.92 -4.36
CA ILE A 146 -7.27 -9.20 -4.53
C ILE A 146 -6.55 -10.23 -3.66
N ALA A 147 -7.31 -10.92 -2.81
CA ALA A 147 -6.83 -12.05 -2.00
C ALA A 147 -7.25 -13.37 -2.66
N CYS A 148 -6.30 -14.25 -2.95
CA CYS A 148 -6.54 -15.55 -3.57
C CYS A 148 -6.22 -16.70 -2.58
N PRO A 149 -7.16 -17.63 -2.36
CA PRO A 149 -7.02 -18.70 -1.36
C PRO A 149 -6.03 -19.78 -1.80
N ASN A 150 -5.79 -20.76 -0.91
CA ASN A 150 -5.01 -21.98 -1.18
C ASN A 150 -3.57 -21.71 -1.62
N SER A 151 -2.95 -20.68 -1.03
CA SER A 151 -1.53 -20.43 -1.19
C SER A 151 -0.71 -21.29 -0.21
N ILE A 152 0.52 -20.86 0.11
CA ILE A 152 1.39 -21.56 1.06
C ILE A 152 0.69 -21.72 2.41
N ASP A 153 0.83 -22.89 3.02
CA ASP A 153 0.27 -23.21 4.34
C ASP A 153 -1.23 -22.88 4.53
N GLY A 154 -2.01 -22.92 3.43
CA GLY A 154 -3.44 -22.58 3.44
C GLY A 154 -3.75 -21.08 3.53
N ALA A 155 -2.72 -20.24 3.46
CA ALA A 155 -2.85 -18.78 3.47
C ALA A 155 -3.51 -18.26 2.18
N TRP A 156 -3.84 -16.97 2.21
CA TRP A 156 -4.34 -16.26 1.03
C TRP A 156 -3.22 -15.38 0.47
N SER A 157 -2.87 -15.54 -0.79
CA SER A 157 -1.91 -14.66 -1.46
C SER A 157 -2.55 -13.34 -1.86
N LEU A 158 -1.84 -12.23 -1.66
CA LEU A 158 -2.30 -10.91 -2.09
C LEU A 158 -1.74 -10.54 -3.46
N TRP A 159 -2.60 -9.88 -4.23
CA TRP A 159 -2.34 -9.37 -5.57
C TRP A 159 -2.91 -7.96 -5.66
N VAL A 160 -2.39 -7.12 -6.54
CA VAL A 160 -2.98 -5.83 -6.85
C VAL A 160 -3.98 -5.99 -7.99
N SER A 161 -5.15 -5.35 -7.89
CA SER A 161 -6.15 -5.41 -8.96
C SER A 161 -5.59 -4.84 -10.26
N ALA A 162 -5.61 -5.66 -11.31
CA ALA A 162 -5.11 -5.33 -12.65
C ALA A 162 -6.18 -5.56 -13.74
N GLY A 163 -7.47 -5.51 -13.37
CA GLY A 163 -8.58 -5.78 -14.28
C GLY A 163 -8.85 -7.27 -14.54
N VAL A 164 -8.18 -8.16 -13.81
CA VAL A 164 -8.40 -9.61 -13.83
C VAL A 164 -8.82 -10.10 -12.44
N ASN A 165 -9.90 -10.88 -12.37
CA ASN A 165 -10.46 -11.35 -11.08
C ASN A 165 -9.78 -12.61 -10.55
N GLN A 166 -8.99 -13.29 -11.38
CA GLN A 166 -8.35 -14.58 -11.12
C GLN A 166 -6.87 -14.51 -11.51
N PRO A 167 -6.09 -13.65 -10.84
CA PRO A 167 -4.72 -13.37 -11.24
C PRO A 167 -3.85 -14.63 -11.11
N GLY A 168 -2.96 -14.87 -12.06
CA GLY A 168 -2.07 -16.03 -12.04
C GLY A 168 -2.78 -17.39 -12.20
N GLY A 169 -4.04 -17.40 -12.64
CA GLY A 169 -4.84 -18.62 -12.73
C GLY A 169 -5.42 -19.10 -11.40
N ASN A 170 -5.36 -18.27 -10.35
CA ASN A 170 -5.97 -18.59 -9.06
C ASN A 170 -7.50 -18.58 -9.14
N GLU A 171 -8.15 -19.44 -8.37
CA GLU A 171 -9.61 -19.51 -8.28
C GLU A 171 -10.11 -19.07 -6.90
N GLY A 172 -11.39 -18.64 -6.82
CA GLY A 172 -12.01 -18.25 -5.55
C GLY A 172 -11.48 -16.93 -4.95
N CYS A 173 -10.80 -16.11 -5.74
CA CYS A 173 -10.23 -14.86 -5.27
C CYS A 173 -11.30 -13.82 -4.89
N LEU A 174 -10.94 -12.97 -3.93
CA LEU A 174 -11.81 -11.96 -3.34
C LEU A 174 -11.13 -10.59 -3.42
N GLY A 175 -11.76 -9.60 -4.05
CA GLY A 175 -11.33 -8.20 -3.91
C GLY A 175 -11.42 -7.73 -2.45
N ILE A 176 -10.43 -7.04 -1.93
CA ILE A 176 -10.40 -6.54 -0.55
C ILE A 176 -9.91 -5.09 -0.51
N SER A 177 -10.33 -4.36 0.53
CA SER A 177 -9.60 -3.17 0.97
C SER A 177 -8.54 -3.57 1.98
N ALA A 178 -7.38 -2.92 1.97
CA ALA A 178 -6.33 -3.10 2.97
C ALA A 178 -6.16 -1.83 3.78
N ARG A 179 -6.74 -1.79 4.99
CA ARG A 179 -6.75 -0.61 5.84
C ARG A 179 -5.47 -0.50 6.66
N ALA A 180 -4.82 0.65 6.58
CA ALA A 180 -3.66 0.96 7.41
C ALA A 180 -4.07 1.26 8.86
N THR A 181 -3.36 0.66 9.81
CA THR A 181 -3.50 0.93 11.25
C THR A 181 -2.14 1.31 11.82
N GLU A 182 -2.04 2.47 12.46
CA GLU A 182 -0.79 2.99 13.01
C GLU A 182 -0.15 2.04 14.04
N VAL A 183 1.16 1.85 13.93
CA VAL A 183 1.98 1.12 14.89
C VAL A 183 2.94 2.09 15.57
N LYS A 184 2.66 2.43 16.83
CA LYS A 184 3.43 3.42 17.60
C LYS A 184 4.82 2.94 17.99
N ASN A 185 4.97 1.64 18.26
CA ASN A 185 6.23 1.01 18.64
C ASN A 185 6.52 -0.14 17.68
N PRO A 186 6.96 0.14 16.45
CA PRO A 186 7.16 -0.88 15.43
C PRO A 186 8.45 -1.67 15.67
N ASP A 187 8.37 -2.99 15.59
CA ASP A 187 9.55 -3.85 15.55
C ASP A 187 10.20 -3.80 14.17
N SER A 188 11.54 -3.65 14.16
CA SER A 188 12.34 -3.86 12.95
C SER A 188 12.33 -5.34 12.61
N CYS A 189 11.87 -5.70 11.41
CA CYS A 189 11.80 -7.08 10.95
C CYS A 189 12.35 -7.22 9.52
N MET A 190 13.15 -8.26 9.30
CA MET A 190 13.57 -8.71 7.99
C MET A 190 12.76 -9.93 7.58
N TYR A 191 12.02 -9.82 6.49
CA TYR A 191 11.16 -10.88 5.97
C TYR A 191 11.91 -11.71 4.93
N THR A 192 11.51 -12.97 4.75
CA THR A 192 12.15 -13.86 3.77
C THR A 192 11.79 -13.42 2.35
N SER A 193 12.78 -13.28 1.45
CA SER A 193 12.59 -12.85 0.05
C SER A 193 13.04 -13.91 -0.95
#